data_AF-A0A3N5PCU4-F1
#
_entry.id   AF-A0A3N5PCU4-F1
#
_cell.length_a   1.000
_cell.length_b   1.000
_cell.length_c   1.000
_cell.angle_alpha   90.00
_cell.angle_beta   90.00
_cell.angle_gamma   90.00
#
_symmetry.space_group_name_H-M   'P 1'
#
loop_
_entity.id
_entity.type
_entity.pdbx_description
1 polymer ?
#
loop_
_entity_poly.entity_id
_entity_poly.type
_entity_poly.pdbx_seq_one_letter_code
_entity_poly.pdbx_strand_id
1 'polypeptide(L)'
;MKEAWPTEHFVAAGLYEDDEAVVQDAVRALLTEKPQLRLEVAVHRYRTEDISLAKAAELAGVSWLRMREILLSRGVQLRLGPETKEEALEEVVALRRHLDASGR
;
A
#
# COMPACT_ATOMS: atom_id res chain seq x y z
N MET A 1 21.08 -8.04 28.51
CA MET A 1 19.87 -8.66 27.93
C MET A 1 18.91 -7.54 27.59
N LYS A 2 18.38 -7.46 26.37
CA LYS A 2 17.27 -6.54 26.11
C LYS A 2 16.03 -7.17 26.72
N GLU A 3 15.45 -6.55 27.73
CA GLU A 3 14.13 -6.92 28.21
C GLU A 3 13.17 -6.79 27.02
N ALA A 4 12.61 -7.92 26.60
CA ALA A 4 11.44 -7.90 25.73
C ALA A 4 10.27 -7.47 26.60
N TRP A 5 9.53 -6.46 26.16
CA TRP A 5 8.30 -6.01 26.82
C TRP A 5 7.14 -6.72 26.11
N PRO A 6 6.56 -7.80 26.68
CA PRO A 6 5.41 -8.47 26.08
C PRO A 6 4.23 -7.51 26.02
N THR A 7 3.36 -7.69 25.02
CA THR A 7 2.17 -6.84 24.87
C THR A 7 1.25 -6.94 26.08
N GLU A 8 1.20 -8.12 26.73
CA GLU A 8 0.37 -8.36 27.92
C GLU A 8 0.66 -7.38 29.07
N HIS A 9 1.91 -6.90 29.20
CA HIS A 9 2.27 -5.93 30.23
C HIS A 9 1.59 -4.57 30.02
N PHE A 10 1.39 -4.15 28.77
CA PHE A 10 0.74 -2.89 28.44
C PHE A 10 -0.78 -2.97 28.68
N VAL A 11 -1.38 -4.11 28.35
CA VAL A 11 -2.81 -4.39 28.58
C VAL A 11 -3.08 -4.49 30.08
N ALA A 12 -2.27 -5.25 30.83
CA ALA A 12 -2.41 -5.41 32.27
C ALA A 12 -2.22 -4.09 33.04
N ALA A 13 -1.40 -3.18 32.52
CA ALA A 13 -1.24 -1.83 33.05
C ALA A 13 -2.40 -0.87 32.70
N GLY A 14 -3.36 -1.31 31.88
CA GLY A 14 -4.51 -0.50 31.43
C GLY A 14 -4.15 0.58 30.41
N LEU A 15 -3.02 0.44 29.72
CA LEU A 15 -2.56 1.43 28.73
C LEU A 15 -3.19 1.23 27.34
N TYR A 16 -3.57 -0.01 27.02
CA TYR A 16 -4.23 -0.40 25.77
C TYR A 16 -5.39 -1.35 26.08
N GLU A 17 -6.38 -1.40 25.19
CA GLU A 17 -7.55 -2.26 25.32
C GLU A 17 -7.20 -3.75 25.18
N ASP A 18 -6.33 -4.08 24.22
CA ASP A 18 -5.90 -5.44 23.93
C ASP A 18 -4.49 -5.46 23.28
N ASP A 19 -3.97 -6.65 23.04
CA ASP A 19 -2.66 -6.86 22.42
C ASP A 19 -2.62 -6.33 20.97
N GLU A 20 -3.74 -6.40 20.26
CA GLU A 20 -3.86 -5.92 18.87
C GLU A 20 -3.64 -4.41 18.82
N ALA A 21 -4.22 -3.64 19.75
CA ALA A 21 -4.02 -2.20 19.86
C ALA A 21 -2.56 -1.84 20.15
N VAL A 22 -1.87 -2.62 21.00
CA VAL A 22 -0.43 -2.45 21.27
C VAL A 22 0.38 -2.67 19.99
N VAL A 23 0.11 -3.75 19.26
CA VAL A 23 0.81 -4.09 18.02
C VAL A 23 0.57 -3.03 16.95
N GLN A 24 -0.67 -2.59 16.75
CA GLN A 24 -1.00 -1.57 15.76
C GLN A 24 -0.26 -0.25 16.02
N ASP A 25 -0.19 0.16 17.29
CA ASP A 25 0.54 1.38 17.65
C ASP A 25 2.05 1.20 17.52
N ALA A 26 2.60 0.05 17.92
CA ALA A 26 4.01 -0.27 17.74
C ALA A 26 4.41 -0.29 16.25
N VAL A 27 3.58 -0.86 15.38
CA VAL A 27 3.80 -0.86 13.92
C VAL A 27 3.72 0.57 13.38
N ARG A 28 2.75 1.38 13.83
CA ARG A 28 2.63 2.79 13.44
C ARG A 28 3.88 3.58 13.84
N ALA A 29 4.37 3.40 15.06
CA ALA A 29 5.59 4.00 15.56
C ALA A 29 6.81 3.55 14.72
N LEU A 30 6.94 2.24 14.47
CA LEU A 30 8.01 1.68 13.65
C LEU A 30 8.06 2.30 12.24
N LEU A 31 6.92 2.40 11.57
CA LEU A 31 6.84 2.95 10.21
C LEU A 31 7.03 4.47 10.19
N THR A 32 6.75 5.15 11.30
CA THR A 32 7.03 6.58 11.46
C THR A 32 8.52 6.83 11.68
N GLU A 33 9.16 6.06 12.55
CA GLU A 33 10.59 6.18 12.86
C GLU A 33 11.50 5.64 11.75
N LYS A 34 11.03 4.66 10.98
CA LYS A 34 11.79 4.03 9.90
C LYS A 34 11.09 4.20 8.54
N PRO A 35 11.13 5.40 7.94
CA PRO A 35 10.54 5.66 6.63
C PRO A 35 11.00 4.70 5.53
N GLN A 36 12.22 4.16 5.64
CA GLN A 36 12.73 3.16 4.69
C GLN A 36 11.92 1.86 4.76
N LEU A 37 11.55 1.38 5.95
CA LEU A 37 10.68 0.20 6.09
C LEU A 37 9.28 0.49 5.56
N ARG A 38 8.75 1.68 5.85
CA ARG A 38 7.47 2.14 5.31
C ARG A 38 7.45 2.12 3.78
N LEU A 39 8.54 2.58 3.15
CA LEU A 39 8.69 2.53 1.70
C LEU A 39 8.73 1.08 1.18
N GLU A 40 9.52 0.19 1.80
CA GLU A 40 9.59 -1.20 1.38
C GLU A 40 8.24 -1.91 1.46
N VAL A 41 7.48 -1.68 2.55
CA VAL A 41 6.13 -2.23 2.69
C VAL A 41 5.20 -1.68 1.61
N ALA A 42 5.25 -0.37 1.31
CA ALA A 42 4.43 0.21 0.25
C ALA A 42 4.77 -0.35 -1.14
N VAL A 43 6.04 -0.56 -1.45
CA VAL A 43 6.49 -1.20 -2.71
C VAL A 43 6.05 -2.66 -2.77
N HIS A 44 6.16 -3.40 -1.66
CA HIS A 44 5.66 -4.78 -1.59
C HIS A 44 4.17 -4.83 -1.90
N ARG A 45 3.35 -4.02 -1.22
CA ARG A 45 1.90 -3.97 -1.43
C ARG A 45 1.54 -3.58 -2.87
N TYR A 46 2.25 -2.65 -3.50
CA TYR A 46 2.03 -2.31 -4.90
C TYR A 46 2.26 -3.50 -5.87
N ARG A 47 3.23 -4.36 -5.53
CA ARG A 47 3.55 -5.55 -6.34
C ARG A 47 2.52 -6.66 -6.13
N THR A 48 2.06 -6.87 -4.90
CA THR A 48 1.25 -8.04 -4.53
C THR A 48 -0.25 -7.77 -4.52
N GLU A 49 -0.67 -6.52 -4.33
CA GLU A 49 -2.07 -6.11 -4.28
C GLU A 49 -2.43 -5.28 -5.52
N ASP A 50 -3.73 -5.15 -5.78
CA ASP A 50 -4.24 -4.28 -6.84
C ASP A 50 -4.48 -2.86 -6.31
N ILE A 51 -3.38 -2.18 -5.97
CA ILE A 51 -3.41 -0.78 -5.50
C ILE A 51 -2.83 0.17 -6.53
N SER A 52 -3.42 1.37 -6.60
CA SER A 52 -2.95 2.41 -7.51
C SER A 52 -1.60 2.99 -7.10
N LEU A 53 -0.91 3.63 -8.05
CA LEU A 53 0.33 4.36 -7.78
C LEU A 53 0.15 5.46 -6.72
N ALA A 54 -1.00 6.15 -6.75
CA ALA A 54 -1.34 7.15 -5.75
C ALA A 54 -1.49 6.54 -4.36
N LYS A 55 -2.13 5.37 -4.25
CA LYS A 55 -2.26 4.68 -2.97
C LYS A 55 -0.91 4.22 -2.44
N ALA A 56 -0.04 3.70 -3.31
CA ALA A 56 1.32 3.32 -2.90
C ALA A 56 2.15 4.52 -2.45
N ALA A 57 2.01 5.69 -3.10
CA ALA A 57 2.69 6.92 -2.69
C ALA A 57 2.22 7.42 -1.31
N GLU A 58 0.91 7.39 -1.06
CA GLU A 58 0.31 7.70 0.25
C GLU A 58 0.86 6.77 1.35
N LEU A 59 0.87 5.46 1.09
CA LEU A 59 1.40 4.46 2.01
C LEU A 59 2.89 4.68 2.29
N ALA A 60 3.68 5.03 1.27
CA ALA A 60 5.11 5.31 1.40
C ALA A 60 5.41 6.68 2.06
N GLY A 61 4.43 7.58 2.13
CA GLY A 61 4.65 8.95 2.63
C GLY A 61 5.49 9.81 1.68
N VAL A 62 5.40 9.57 0.38
CA VAL A 62 6.15 10.31 -0.65
C VAL A 62 5.18 10.89 -1.71
N SER A 63 5.67 11.84 -2.51
CA SER A 63 4.86 12.35 -3.63
C SER A 63 4.62 11.26 -4.69
N TRP A 64 3.53 11.41 -5.44
CA TRP A 64 3.21 10.51 -6.56
C TRP A 64 4.37 10.38 -7.56
N LEU A 65 4.99 11.51 -7.92
CA LEU A 65 6.13 11.52 -8.84
C LEU A 65 7.33 10.76 -8.26
N ARG A 66 7.60 10.93 -6.96
CA ARG A 66 8.68 10.23 -6.28
C ARG A 66 8.43 8.72 -6.23
N MET A 67 7.19 8.32 -5.95
CA MET A 67 6.82 6.91 -5.96
C MET A 67 7.02 6.28 -7.34
N ARG A 68 6.63 7.00 -8.40
CA ARG A 68 6.85 6.59 -9.80
C ARG A 68 8.33 6.31 -10.08
N GLU A 69 9.21 7.24 -9.72
CA GLU A 69 10.66 7.08 -9.87
C GLU A 69 11.20 5.86 -9.11
N ILE A 70 10.75 5.67 -7.87
CA ILE A 70 11.18 4.55 -7.03
C ILE A 70 10.81 3.21 -7.68
N LEU A 71 9.56 3.08 -8.14
CA LEU A 71 9.10 1.85 -8.78
C LEU A 71 9.86 1.56 -10.09
N LEU A 72 10.05 2.58 -10.93
CA LEU A 72 10.82 2.44 -12.17
C LEU A 72 12.28 2.04 -11.89
N SER A 73 12.93 2.68 -10.90
CA SER A 73 14.31 2.34 -10.51
C SER A 73 14.47 0.90 -10.01
N ARG A 74 13.37 0.28 -9.56
CA ARG A 74 13.30 -1.08 -9.05
C ARG A 74 12.77 -2.08 -10.08
N GLY A 75 12.65 -1.66 -11.34
CA GLY A 75 12.12 -2.50 -12.43
C GLY A 75 10.66 -2.90 -12.25
N VAL A 76 9.89 -2.16 -11.45
CA VAL A 76 8.47 -2.46 -11.24
C VAL A 76 7.66 -1.83 -12.35
N GLN A 77 6.93 -2.66 -13.09
CA GLN A 77 6.00 -2.17 -14.10
C GLN A 77 4.91 -1.33 -13.44
N LEU A 78 4.68 -0.13 -13.99
CA LEU A 78 3.66 0.77 -13.49
C LEU A 78 2.30 0.33 -14.06
N ARG A 79 1.33 0.14 -13.16
CA ARG A 79 -0.10 0.08 -13.45
C ARG A 79 -0.63 1.50 -13.66
N LEU A 80 -0.15 2.16 -14.70
CA LEU A 80 -0.78 3.38 -15.18
C LEU A 80 -2.01 2.94 -15.98
N GLY A 81 -3.11 3.68 -15.83
CA GLY A 81 -4.21 3.56 -16.78
C GLY A 81 -3.73 3.94 -18.20
N PRO A 82 -4.65 3.93 -19.18
CA PRO A 82 -4.33 4.15 -20.58
C PRO A 82 -3.52 5.44 -20.78
N GLU A 83 -2.40 5.33 -21.49
CA GLU A 83 -1.48 6.45 -21.77
C GLU A 83 -2.02 7.34 -22.89
N THR A 84 -2.90 6.80 -23.74
CA THR A 84 -3.49 7.49 -24.88
C THR A 84 -5.01 7.48 -24.84
N LYS A 85 -5.64 8.40 -25.60
CA LYS A 85 -7.11 8.41 -25.74
C LYS A 85 -7.59 7.14 -26.43
N GLU A 86 -6.80 6.61 -27.35
CA GLU A 86 -7.04 5.39 -28.10
C GLU A 86 -7.08 4.18 -27.16
N GLU A 87 -6.06 4.00 -26.31
CA GLU A 87 -6.05 2.95 -25.28
C GLU A 87 -7.25 3.08 -24.33
N ALA A 88 -7.59 4.31 -23.93
CA ALA A 88 -8.75 4.54 -23.06
C ALA A 88 -10.07 4.16 -23.75
N LEU A 89 -10.22 4.46 -25.04
CA LEU A 89 -11.38 4.06 -25.83
C LEU A 89 -11.45 2.54 -25.98
N GLU A 90 -10.31 1.86 -26.15
CA GLU A 90 -10.23 0.40 -26.21
C GLU A 90 -10.66 -0.25 -24.89
N GLU A 91 -10.21 0.27 -23.75
CA GLU A 91 -10.66 -0.20 -22.43
C GLU A 91 -12.18 -0.01 -22.24
N VAL A 92 -12.72 1.15 -22.62
CA VAL A 92 -14.18 1.42 -22.57
C VAL A 92 -14.95 0.45 -23.45
N VAL A 93 -14.47 0.16 -24.66
CA VAL A 93 -15.08 -0.80 -25.59
C VAL A 93 -15.03 -2.22 -25.00
N ALA A 94 -13.89 -2.63 -24.44
CA ALA A 94 -13.74 -3.93 -23.80
C ALA A 94 -14.69 -4.09 -22.60
N LEU A 95 -14.80 -3.06 -21.76
CA LEU A 95 -15.69 -3.05 -20.60
C LEU A 95 -17.17 -3.14 -21.01
N ARG A 96 -17.59 -2.34 -22.00
CA ARG A 96 -18.97 -2.40 -22.54
C ARG A 96 -19.32 -3.79 -23.04
N ARG A 97 -18.44 -4.43 -23.83
CA ARG A 97 -18.64 -5.82 -24.30
C ARG A 97 -18.82 -6.80 -23.13
N HIS A 98 -18.07 -6.63 -22.04
CA HIS A 98 -18.16 -7.51 -20.88
C HIS A 98 -19.47 -7.31 -20.11
N LEU A 99 -19.90 -6.07 -19.92
CA LEU A 99 -21.17 -5.72 -19.28
C LEU A 99 -22.36 -6.23 -20.11
N ASP A 100 -22.32 -6.05 -21.43
CA ASP A 100 -23.35 -6.53 -22.35
C ASP A 100 -23.40 -8.06 -22.40
N ALA A 101 -22.24 -8.74 -22.27
CA ALA A 101 -22.16 -10.20 -22.23
C ALA A 101 -22.59 -10.80 -20.88
N SER A 102 -22.39 -10.09 -19.78
CA SER A 102 -22.76 -10.51 -18.42
C SER A 102 -24.23 -10.22 -18.08
N GLY A 103 -24.92 -9.43 -18.90
CA GLY A 103 -26.35 -9.13 -18.79
C GLY A 103 -27.29 -10.14 -19.46
N ARG A 104 -26.83 -11.36 -19.78
CA ARG A 104 -27.63 -12.48 -20.29
C ARG A 104 -27.74 -13.63 -19.30
#